data_AF-A0A1G0I452-F1
#
_entry.id   AF-A0A1G0I452-F1
#
_cell.length_a   1.000
_cell.length_b   1.000
_cell.length_c   1.000
_cell.angle_alpha   90.00
_cell.angle_beta   90.00
_cell.angle_gamma   90.00
#
_symmetry.space_group_name_H-M   'P 1'
#
loop_
_entity.id
_entity.type
_entity.pdbx_description
1 polymer ?
#
loop_
_entity_poly.entity_id
_entity_poly.type
_entity_poly.pdbx_seq_one_letter_code
_entity_poly.pdbx_strand_id
1 'polypeptide(L)'
;MKDPRTLLADFRSRVVIAPALAAREDWLARIDAIAKTLEAQASKIDRLRQDIEDAEHTRDAANLARMRVFGQLNTLYKTLTAATPNYEGEKDGEPQHIALRRIEWLASRGGTDPHAALAAKEAEMEAPIPGQAVLEAVIAGERRFTKGQLEFSLSEAIVLTNWELTPLEIMEKGEPWLAELILKNHAAPSHD
;
A
#
# COMPACT_ATOMS: atom_id res chain seq x y z
N MET A 1 -15.72 -30.30 -10.85
CA MET A 1 -16.31 -31.12 -9.75
C MET A 1 -17.68 -30.53 -9.44
N LYS A 2 -18.76 -31.32 -9.35
CA LYS A 2 -20.11 -30.78 -9.05
C LYS A 2 -20.15 -30.26 -7.60
N ASP A 3 -20.89 -29.17 -7.36
CA ASP A 3 -21.07 -28.63 -6.01
C ASP A 3 -21.69 -29.70 -5.10
N PRO A 4 -21.04 -30.07 -3.98
CA PRO A 4 -21.55 -31.10 -3.07
C PRO A 4 -22.94 -30.77 -2.49
N ARG A 5 -23.31 -29.49 -2.43
CA ARG A 5 -24.66 -29.05 -2.01
C ARG A 5 -25.72 -29.45 -3.01
N THR A 6 -25.42 -29.36 -4.31
CA THR A 6 -26.32 -29.81 -5.39
C THR A 6 -26.50 -31.32 -5.34
N LEU A 7 -25.42 -32.08 -5.14
CA LEU A 7 -25.48 -33.53 -5.00
C LEU A 7 -26.30 -33.97 -3.79
N LEU A 8 -26.17 -33.26 -2.65
CA LEU A 8 -26.93 -33.54 -1.44
C LEU A 8 -28.41 -33.19 -1.60
N ALA A 9 -28.74 -32.10 -2.28
CA ALA A 9 -30.13 -31.72 -2.60
C ALA A 9 -30.80 -32.72 -3.55
N ASP A 10 -30.08 -33.20 -4.57
CA ASP A 10 -30.54 -34.25 -5.47
C ASP A 10 -30.78 -35.56 -4.72
N PHE A 11 -29.87 -35.94 -3.82
CA PHE A 11 -30.01 -37.13 -2.98
C PHE A 11 -31.21 -37.02 -2.03
N ARG A 12 -31.36 -35.87 -1.35
CA ARG A 12 -32.52 -35.59 -0.50
C ARG A 12 -33.83 -35.76 -1.27
N SER A 13 -33.91 -35.21 -2.47
CA SER A 13 -35.11 -35.28 -3.32
C SER A 13 -35.47 -36.74 -3.67
N ARG A 14 -34.47 -37.59 -3.91
CA ARG A 14 -34.67 -39.04 -4.14
C ARG A 14 -35.16 -39.78 -2.90
N VAL A 15 -34.67 -39.44 -1.71
CA VAL A 15 -35.13 -40.02 -0.44
C VAL A 15 -36.56 -39.60 -0.13
N VAL A 16 -36.94 -38.36 -0.44
CA VAL A 16 -38.31 -37.86 -0.24
C VAL A 16 -39.33 -38.67 -1.05
N ILE A 17 -39.02 -39.01 -2.31
CA ILE A 17 -39.95 -39.75 -3.19
C ILE A 17 -39.91 -41.28 -3.01
N ALA A 18 -39.13 -41.80 -2.05
CA ALA A 18 -38.99 -43.23 -1.78
C ALA A 18 -39.64 -43.63 -0.43
N PRO A 19 -40.98 -43.75 -0.35
CA PRO A 19 -41.69 -43.98 0.91
C PRO A 19 -41.43 -45.35 1.54
N ALA A 20 -41.01 -46.34 0.76
CA ALA A 20 -40.69 -47.68 1.26
C ALA A 20 -39.26 -47.81 1.83
N LEU A 21 -38.47 -46.73 1.85
CA LEU A 21 -37.12 -46.75 2.39
C LEU A 21 -37.16 -46.94 3.91
N ALA A 22 -36.49 -47.98 4.40
CA ALA A 22 -36.33 -48.21 5.84
C ALA A 22 -35.61 -47.02 6.51
N ALA A 23 -36.09 -46.60 7.68
CA ALA A 23 -35.55 -45.46 8.44
C ALA A 23 -35.46 -44.15 7.61
N ARG A 24 -36.39 -43.93 6.69
CA ARG A 24 -36.46 -42.72 5.84
C ARG A 24 -36.33 -41.41 6.62
N GLU A 25 -37.06 -41.27 7.72
CA GLU A 25 -37.04 -40.05 8.54
C GLU A 25 -35.66 -39.80 9.16
N ASP A 26 -34.96 -40.85 9.63
CA ASP A 26 -33.59 -40.73 10.14
C ASP A 26 -32.61 -40.31 9.04
N TRP A 27 -32.78 -40.83 7.82
CA TRP A 27 -31.98 -40.42 6.66
C TRP A 27 -32.23 -38.97 6.30
N LEU A 28 -33.49 -38.51 6.27
CA LEU A 28 -33.83 -37.12 6.01
C LEU A 28 -33.24 -36.20 7.08
N ALA A 29 -33.35 -36.56 8.35
CA ALA A 29 -32.76 -35.78 9.45
C ALA A 29 -31.23 -35.68 9.34
N ARG A 30 -30.54 -36.77 8.99
CA ARG A 30 -29.10 -36.76 8.75
C ARG A 30 -28.71 -35.89 7.56
N ILE A 31 -29.44 -35.99 6.46
CA ILE A 31 -29.22 -35.18 5.25
C ILE A 31 -29.39 -33.69 5.58
N ASP A 32 -30.46 -33.33 6.30
CA ASP A 32 -30.74 -31.95 6.70
C ASP A 32 -29.67 -31.40 7.67
N ALA A 33 -29.16 -32.25 8.59
CA ALA A 33 -28.04 -31.88 9.46
C ALA A 33 -26.73 -31.66 8.68
N ILE A 34 -26.43 -32.50 7.69
CA ILE A 34 -25.27 -32.33 6.80
C ILE A 34 -25.42 -31.06 5.97
N ALA A 35 -26.62 -30.81 5.40
CA ALA A 35 -26.90 -29.62 4.60
C ALA A 35 -26.68 -28.34 5.43
N LYS A 36 -27.20 -28.31 6.66
CA LYS A 36 -26.98 -27.19 7.59
C LYS A 36 -25.50 -26.99 7.91
N THR A 37 -24.74 -28.07 8.08
CA THR A 37 -23.30 -27.99 8.35
C THR A 37 -22.53 -27.46 7.14
N LEU A 38 -22.84 -27.94 5.93
CA LEU A 38 -22.22 -27.46 4.69
C LEU A 38 -22.50 -25.98 4.46
N GLU A 39 -23.72 -25.52 4.72
CA GLU A 39 -24.08 -24.10 4.59
C GLU A 39 -23.30 -23.22 5.59
N ALA A 40 -23.18 -23.68 6.84
CA ALA A 40 -22.39 -22.99 7.84
C ALA A 40 -20.89 -22.93 7.46
N GLN A 41 -20.34 -24.00 6.87
CA GLN A 41 -18.96 -24.01 6.38
C GLN A 41 -18.77 -23.10 5.16
N ALA A 42 -19.72 -23.07 4.22
CA ALA A 42 -19.68 -22.17 3.07
C ALA A 42 -19.67 -20.70 3.52
N SER A 43 -20.61 -20.34 4.40
CA SER A 43 -20.66 -19.01 5.02
C SER A 43 -19.37 -18.65 5.75
N LYS A 44 -18.75 -19.62 6.44
CA LYS A 44 -17.46 -19.42 7.12
C LYS A 44 -16.32 -19.19 6.12
N ILE A 45 -16.27 -19.95 5.03
CA ILE A 45 -15.27 -19.79 3.97
C ILE A 45 -15.39 -18.40 3.34
N ASP A 46 -16.61 -17.95 3.04
CA ASP A 46 -16.83 -16.65 2.42
C ASP A 46 -16.38 -15.51 3.34
N ARG A 47 -16.68 -15.59 4.66
CA ARG A 47 -16.16 -14.64 5.65
C ARG A 47 -14.63 -14.65 5.73
N LEU A 48 -14.03 -15.84 5.81
CA LEU A 48 -12.56 -15.96 5.89
C LEU A 48 -11.87 -15.42 4.63
N ARG A 49 -12.50 -15.54 3.46
CA ARG A 49 -11.98 -14.95 2.23
C ARG A 49 -11.98 -13.42 2.31
N GLN A 50 -13.08 -12.84 2.77
CA GLN A 50 -13.17 -11.40 3.00
C GLN A 50 -12.13 -10.94 4.03
N ASP A 51 -12.02 -11.64 5.16
CA ASP A 51 -11.07 -11.31 6.22
C ASP A 51 -9.61 -11.36 5.71
N ILE A 52 -9.29 -12.30 4.81
CA ILE A 52 -7.97 -12.39 4.17
C ILE A 52 -7.74 -11.18 3.26
N GLU A 53 -8.70 -10.83 2.41
CA GLU A 53 -8.60 -9.69 1.49
C GLU A 53 -8.40 -8.37 2.26
N ASP A 54 -9.21 -8.14 3.31
CA ASP A 54 -9.11 -6.96 4.16
C ASP A 54 -7.75 -6.90 4.90
N ALA A 55 -7.25 -8.06 5.36
CA ALA A 55 -5.94 -8.15 6.01
C ALA A 55 -4.78 -7.90 5.03
N GLU A 56 -4.90 -8.34 3.78
CA GLU A 56 -3.91 -8.07 2.72
C GLU A 56 -3.88 -6.58 2.37
N HIS A 57 -5.04 -5.95 2.20
CA HIS A 57 -5.14 -4.51 2.00
C HIS A 57 -4.51 -3.72 3.14
N THR A 58 -4.82 -4.08 4.39
CA THR A 58 -4.23 -3.44 5.58
C THR A 58 -2.70 -3.60 5.62
N ARG A 59 -2.20 -4.80 5.33
CA ARG A 59 -0.77 -5.10 5.27
C ARG A 59 -0.08 -4.25 4.19
N ASP A 60 -0.67 -4.17 3.01
CA ASP A 60 -0.07 -3.49 1.87
C ASP A 60 -0.05 -1.97 2.08
N ALA A 61 -1.10 -1.40 2.67
CA ALA A 61 -1.12 -0.01 3.12
C ALA A 61 0.01 0.27 4.14
N ALA A 62 0.17 -0.59 5.15
CA ALA A 62 1.23 -0.44 6.15
C ALA A 62 2.64 -0.62 5.58
N ASN A 63 2.81 -1.52 4.61
CA ASN A 63 4.08 -1.70 3.89
C ASN A 63 4.45 -0.44 3.10
N LEU A 64 3.49 0.12 2.38
CA LEU A 64 3.70 1.31 1.57
C LEU A 64 4.03 2.54 2.45
N ALA A 65 3.32 2.71 3.58
CA ALA A 65 3.62 3.76 4.56
C ALA A 65 5.06 3.63 5.10
N ARG A 66 5.51 2.41 5.42
CA ARG A 66 6.90 2.15 5.85
C ARG A 66 7.91 2.46 4.75
N MET A 67 7.63 2.06 3.51
CA MET A 67 8.48 2.39 2.36
C MET A 67 8.58 3.90 2.16
N ARG A 68 7.48 4.66 2.32
CA ARG A 68 7.46 6.12 2.25
C ARG A 68 8.41 6.73 3.28
N VAL A 69 8.23 6.38 4.55
CA VAL A 69 9.06 6.92 5.65
C VAL A 69 10.52 6.59 5.43
N PHE A 70 10.84 5.34 5.09
CA PHE A 70 12.22 4.94 4.83
C PHE A 70 12.83 5.69 3.65
N GLY A 71 12.08 5.86 2.55
CA GLY A 71 12.57 6.60 1.39
C GLY A 71 12.73 8.09 1.67
N GLN A 72 11.82 8.72 2.42
CA GLN A 72 11.97 10.12 2.88
C GLN A 72 13.23 10.29 3.74
N LEU A 73 13.49 9.39 4.69
CA LEU A 73 14.71 9.40 5.49
C LEU A 73 15.98 9.25 4.64
N ASN A 74 15.96 8.35 3.65
CA ASN A 74 17.08 8.17 2.73
C ASN A 74 17.31 9.41 1.85
N THR A 75 16.24 10.04 1.36
CA THR A 75 16.32 11.30 0.63
C THR A 75 16.94 12.38 1.51
N LEU A 76 16.48 12.56 2.74
CA LEU A 76 17.06 13.51 3.70
C LEU A 76 18.56 13.26 3.91
N TYR A 77 18.97 12.00 4.07
CA TYR A 77 20.38 11.64 4.23
C TYR A 77 21.22 12.01 3.00
N LYS A 78 20.71 11.73 1.79
CA LYS A 78 21.38 12.10 0.53
C LYS A 78 21.45 13.61 0.34
N THR A 79 20.36 14.32 0.63
CA THR A 79 20.30 15.79 0.56
C THR A 79 21.28 16.43 1.55
N LEU A 80 21.37 15.92 2.79
CA LEU A 80 22.37 16.37 3.77
C LEU A 80 23.80 16.10 3.27
N THR A 81 24.03 14.94 2.67
CA THR A 81 25.33 14.59 2.09
C THR A 81 25.72 15.54 0.96
N ALA A 82 24.79 15.81 0.03
CA ALA A 82 24.98 16.76 -1.05
C ALA A 82 25.19 18.21 -0.55
N ALA A 83 24.54 18.60 0.54
CA ALA A 83 24.70 19.90 1.18
C ALA A 83 26.05 20.05 1.93
N THR A 84 26.74 18.94 2.22
CA THR A 84 27.99 18.94 2.99
C THR A 84 29.09 18.12 2.30
N PRO A 85 29.48 18.47 1.05
CA PRO A 85 30.42 17.67 0.27
C PRO A 85 31.83 17.62 0.88
N ASN A 86 32.18 18.59 1.73
CA ASN A 86 33.48 18.70 2.38
C ASN A 86 33.48 18.17 3.83
N TYR A 87 32.46 17.41 4.23
CA TYR A 87 32.40 16.78 5.54
C TYR A 87 33.20 15.48 5.56
N GLU A 88 34.22 15.40 6.42
CA GLU A 88 35.18 14.28 6.46
C GLU A 88 34.80 13.16 7.45
N GLY A 89 33.83 13.39 8.33
CA GLY A 89 33.45 12.45 9.42
C GLY A 89 32.45 11.36 9.00
N GLU A 90 32.50 10.90 7.75
CA GLU A 90 31.54 9.90 7.21
C GLU A 90 31.74 8.48 7.79
N LYS A 91 32.89 8.22 8.42
CA LYS A 91 33.27 6.87 8.88
C LYS A 91 32.87 6.58 10.33
N ASP A 92 32.32 7.57 11.05
CA ASP A 92 32.11 7.48 12.48
C ASP A 92 30.63 7.31 12.82
N GLY A 93 30.17 6.05 12.83
CA GLY A 93 28.92 5.64 13.46
C GLY A 93 27.75 5.37 12.51
N GLU A 94 26.58 5.15 13.11
CA GLU A 94 25.33 4.86 12.41
C GLU A 94 24.84 6.07 11.58
N PRO A 95 24.02 5.87 10.52
CA PRO A 95 23.58 6.94 9.62
C PRO A 95 22.93 8.15 10.32
N GLN A 96 22.18 7.91 11.40
CA GLN A 96 21.59 8.99 12.20
C GLN A 96 22.66 9.85 12.89
N HIS A 97 23.73 9.23 13.38
CA HIS A 97 24.84 9.95 14.01
C HIS A 97 25.59 10.82 12.99
N ILE A 98 25.85 10.26 11.81
CA ILE A 98 26.49 10.99 10.70
C ILE A 98 25.63 12.19 10.28
N ALA A 99 24.32 12.01 10.15
CA ALA A 99 23.40 13.09 9.80
C ALA A 99 23.44 14.23 10.84
N LEU A 100 23.43 13.91 12.14
CA LEU A 100 23.52 14.90 13.20
C LEU A 100 24.84 15.68 13.13
N ARG A 101 25.96 15.00 12.91
CA ARG A 101 27.28 15.66 12.74
C ARG A 101 27.34 16.56 11.52
N ARG A 102 26.71 16.19 10.41
CA ARG A 102 26.58 17.07 9.23
C ARG A 102 25.76 18.32 9.56
N ILE A 103 24.68 18.20 10.33
CA ILE A 103 23.88 19.34 10.79
C ILE A 103 24.72 20.28 11.69
N GLU A 104 25.45 19.73 12.66
CA GLU A 104 26.37 20.50 13.52
C GLU A 104 27.46 21.21 12.70
N TRP A 105 28.00 20.52 11.69
CA TRP A 105 28.98 21.07 10.76
C TRP A 105 28.39 22.25 9.95
N LEU A 106 27.18 22.11 9.42
CA LEU A 106 26.49 23.17 8.69
C LEU A 106 26.23 24.40 9.57
N ALA A 107 25.77 24.17 10.81
CA ALA A 107 25.48 25.24 11.75
C ALA A 107 26.73 26.04 12.16
N SER A 108 27.87 25.35 12.31
CA SER A 108 29.13 25.98 12.72
C SER A 108 29.89 26.70 11.59
N ARG A 109 29.68 26.30 10.34
CA ARG A 109 30.43 26.83 9.18
C ARG A 109 29.63 27.75 8.27
N GLY A 110 28.30 27.84 8.44
CA GLY A 110 27.44 28.70 7.63
C GLY A 110 27.50 28.33 6.15
N GLY A 111 26.82 27.24 5.78
CA GLY A 111 26.82 26.75 4.39
C GLY A 111 26.05 27.68 3.44
N THR A 112 26.75 28.57 2.74
CA THR A 112 26.21 29.34 1.60
C THR A 112 26.92 28.98 0.30
N ASP A 113 27.23 27.69 0.07
CA ASP A 113 27.68 27.23 -1.24
C ASP A 113 26.46 27.02 -2.16
N PRO A 114 26.28 27.85 -3.20
CA PRO A 114 25.14 27.71 -4.11
C PRO A 114 25.16 26.38 -4.88
N HIS A 115 26.33 25.80 -5.13
CA HIS A 115 26.43 24.50 -5.81
C HIS A 115 25.96 23.36 -4.91
N ALA A 116 26.34 23.38 -3.63
CA ALA A 116 25.85 22.40 -2.65
C ALA A 116 24.33 22.51 -2.45
N ALA A 117 23.79 23.74 -2.41
CA ALA A 117 22.35 23.97 -2.34
C ALA A 117 21.60 23.45 -3.57
N LEU A 118 22.16 23.65 -4.77
CA LEU A 118 21.59 23.13 -6.01
C LEU A 118 21.62 21.60 -6.06
N ALA A 119 22.74 20.97 -5.68
CA ALA A 119 22.88 19.53 -5.62
C ALA A 119 21.94 18.88 -4.60
N ALA A 120 21.74 19.53 -3.45
CA ALA A 120 20.78 19.11 -2.43
C ALA A 120 19.33 19.15 -2.96
N LYS A 121 18.97 20.23 -3.67
CA LYS A 121 17.66 20.35 -4.33
C LYS A 121 17.47 19.31 -5.42
N GLU A 122 18.48 19.09 -6.26
CA GLU A 122 18.43 18.07 -7.32
C GLU A 122 18.25 16.65 -6.74
N ALA A 123 18.95 16.34 -5.64
CA ALA A 123 18.81 15.07 -4.94
C ALA A 123 17.39 14.83 -4.40
N GLU A 124 16.70 15.87 -3.91
CA GLU A 124 15.29 15.79 -3.53
C GLU A 124 14.39 15.60 -4.76
N MET A 125 14.60 16.39 -5.81
CA MET A 125 13.77 16.42 -7.01
C MET A 125 13.82 15.12 -7.82
N GLU A 126 14.93 14.38 -7.73
CA GLU A 126 15.15 13.10 -8.41
C GLU A 126 14.95 11.88 -7.48
N ALA A 127 14.51 12.10 -6.23
CA ALA A 127 14.22 11.01 -5.31
C ALA A 127 13.10 10.10 -5.87
N PRO A 128 13.21 8.76 -5.69
CA PRO A 128 12.18 7.83 -6.16
C PRO A 128 10.82 8.02 -5.48
N ILE A 129 10.80 8.51 -4.24
CA ILE A 129 9.59 8.88 -3.53
C ILE A 129 9.42 10.40 -3.70
N PRO A 130 8.36 10.86 -4.38
CA PRO A 130 8.20 12.28 -4.65
C PRO A 130 7.99 13.04 -3.33
N GLY A 131 8.85 14.03 -3.08
CA GLY A 131 8.66 15.00 -2.01
C GLY A 131 7.64 16.08 -2.40
N GLN A 132 7.33 16.95 -1.46
CA GLN A 132 6.34 18.03 -1.66
C GLN A 132 6.68 18.90 -2.89
N ALA A 133 7.95 19.29 -3.06
CA ALA A 133 8.37 20.11 -4.20
C ALA A 133 8.14 19.43 -5.56
N VAL A 134 8.29 18.11 -5.63
CA VAL A 134 7.98 17.33 -6.85
C VAL A 134 6.49 17.31 -7.10
N LEU A 135 5.68 17.03 -6.07
CA LEU A 135 4.23 16.97 -6.17
C LEU A 135 3.66 18.32 -6.63
N GLU A 136 4.07 19.42 -6.02
CA GLU A 136 3.63 20.77 -6.38
C GLU A 136 4.01 21.13 -7.83
N ALA A 137 5.23 20.81 -8.26
CA ALA A 137 5.67 21.07 -9.63
C ALA A 137 4.91 20.23 -10.68
N VAL A 138 4.50 18.99 -10.33
CA VAL A 138 3.64 18.17 -11.20
C VAL A 138 2.22 18.72 -11.26
N ILE A 139 1.65 19.15 -10.13
CA ILE A 139 0.33 19.80 -10.07
C ILE A 139 0.31 21.07 -10.93
N ALA A 140 1.37 21.87 -10.86
CA ALA A 140 1.53 23.09 -11.65
C ALA A 140 1.79 22.83 -13.14
N GLY A 141 2.03 21.58 -13.55
CA GLY A 141 2.38 21.21 -14.93
C GLY A 141 3.79 21.63 -15.35
N GLU A 142 4.64 22.01 -14.40
CA GLU A 142 6.03 22.44 -14.64
C GLU A 142 6.94 21.24 -14.93
N ARG A 143 6.57 20.04 -14.45
CA ARG A 143 7.28 18.79 -14.73
C ARG A 143 6.33 17.60 -14.78
N ARG A 144 6.91 16.46 -15.16
CA ARG A 144 6.32 15.13 -14.98
C ARG A 144 7.08 14.35 -13.91
N PHE A 145 6.43 13.32 -13.38
CA PHE A 145 7.10 12.33 -12.56
C PHE A 145 8.20 11.63 -13.35
N THR A 146 9.30 11.31 -12.67
CA THR A 146 10.21 10.27 -13.16
C THR A 146 9.51 8.91 -13.11
N LYS A 147 10.05 7.92 -13.82
CA LYS A 147 9.47 6.56 -13.82
C LYS A 147 9.29 6.01 -12.40
N GLY A 148 10.31 6.14 -11.55
CA GLY A 148 10.24 5.64 -10.17
C GLY A 148 9.21 6.40 -9.32
N GLN A 149 9.13 7.72 -9.50
CA GLN A 149 8.12 8.54 -8.82
C GLN A 149 6.71 8.17 -9.25
N LEU A 150 6.49 7.91 -10.54
CA LEU A 150 5.18 7.51 -11.06
C LEU A 150 4.77 6.13 -10.52
N GLU A 151 5.67 5.14 -10.55
CA GLU A 151 5.40 3.79 -10.04
C GLU A 151 5.03 3.80 -8.55
N PHE A 152 5.76 4.56 -7.75
CA PHE A 152 5.46 4.72 -6.33
C PHE A 152 4.12 5.45 -6.12
N SER A 153 3.92 6.56 -6.83
CA SER A 153 2.70 7.37 -6.75
C SER A 153 1.45 6.57 -7.13
N LEU A 154 1.52 5.76 -8.18
CA LEU A 154 0.43 4.87 -8.58
C LEU A 154 0.08 3.86 -7.49
N SER A 155 1.10 3.22 -6.91
CA SER A 155 0.91 2.27 -5.80
C SER A 155 0.24 2.94 -4.60
N GLU A 156 0.63 4.18 -4.30
CA GLU A 156 0.02 4.99 -3.25
C GLU A 156 -1.43 5.36 -3.55
N ALA A 157 -1.72 5.80 -4.77
CA ALA A 157 -3.07 6.16 -5.15
C ALA A 157 -4.05 4.99 -5.05
N ILE A 158 -3.64 3.77 -5.43
CA ILE A 158 -4.48 2.57 -5.29
C ILE A 158 -4.95 2.42 -3.85
N VAL A 159 -4.02 2.50 -2.89
CA VAL A 159 -4.33 2.41 -1.45
C VAL A 159 -5.22 3.57 -1.01
N LEU A 160 -4.92 4.80 -1.42
CA LEU A 160 -5.70 5.99 -1.05
C LEU A 160 -7.12 5.98 -1.63
N THR A 161 -7.33 5.30 -2.75
CA THR A 161 -8.66 5.06 -3.34
C THR A 161 -9.32 3.79 -2.84
N ASN A 162 -8.79 3.17 -1.79
CA ASN A 162 -9.30 1.92 -1.23
C ASN A 162 -9.50 0.82 -2.30
N TRP A 163 -8.55 0.70 -3.23
CA TRP A 163 -8.57 -0.24 -4.35
C TRP A 163 -9.78 -0.10 -5.29
N GLU A 164 -10.55 0.99 -5.19
CA GLU A 164 -11.69 1.25 -6.08
C GLU A 164 -11.27 1.59 -7.52
N LEU A 165 -10.05 2.11 -7.70
CA LEU A 165 -9.49 2.43 -9.00
C LEU A 165 -8.32 1.52 -9.35
N THR A 166 -8.33 1.05 -10.59
CA THR A 166 -7.20 0.34 -11.20
C THR A 166 -6.06 1.31 -11.57
N PRO A 167 -4.82 0.82 -11.76
CA PRO A 167 -3.71 1.64 -12.22
C PRO A 167 -4.00 2.38 -13.54
N LEU A 168 -4.74 1.74 -14.46
CA LEU A 168 -5.11 2.31 -15.75
C LEU A 168 -6.07 3.49 -15.57
N GLU A 169 -7.11 3.33 -14.75
CA GLU A 169 -8.08 4.40 -14.46
C GLU A 169 -7.44 5.58 -13.73
N ILE A 170 -6.44 5.33 -12.86
CA ILE A 170 -5.63 6.38 -12.24
C ILE A 170 -4.82 7.12 -13.30
N MET A 171 -4.15 6.40 -14.22
CA MET A 171 -3.37 7.01 -15.29
C MET A 171 -4.23 7.86 -16.23
N GLU A 172 -5.46 7.45 -16.52
CA GLU A 172 -6.39 8.21 -17.36
C GLU A 172 -6.76 9.56 -16.75
N LYS A 173 -6.73 9.70 -15.41
CA LYS A 173 -6.93 10.98 -14.72
C LYS A 173 -5.72 11.92 -14.81
N GLY A 174 -4.55 11.40 -15.13
CA GLY A 174 -3.32 12.15 -15.36
C GLY A 174 -2.48 12.42 -14.10
N GLU A 175 -1.19 12.71 -14.32
CA GLU A 175 -0.20 12.95 -13.26
C GLU A 175 -0.54 14.13 -12.31
N PRO A 176 -1.12 15.26 -12.77
CA PRO A 176 -1.49 16.35 -11.87
C PRO A 176 -2.55 15.94 -10.84
N TRP A 177 -3.57 15.17 -11.27
CA TRP A 177 -4.59 14.64 -10.35
C TRP A 177 -3.98 13.66 -9.34
N LEU A 178 -3.07 12.80 -9.80
CA LEU A 178 -2.34 11.86 -8.96
C LEU A 178 -1.51 12.58 -7.89
N ALA A 179 -0.78 13.62 -8.29
CA ALA A 179 0.03 14.42 -7.38
C ALA A 179 -0.83 15.17 -6.34
N GLU A 180 -1.98 15.72 -6.75
CA GLU A 180 -2.92 16.38 -5.84
C GLU A 180 -3.52 15.41 -4.81
N LEU A 181 -3.92 14.21 -5.26
CA LEU A 181 -4.42 13.15 -4.37
C LEU A 181 -3.40 12.82 -3.28
N ILE A 182 -2.14 12.61 -3.68
CA ILE A 182 -1.04 12.25 -2.76
C ILE A 182 -0.77 13.40 -1.79
N LEU A 183 -0.59 14.62 -2.30
CA LEU A 183 -0.24 15.79 -1.48
C LEU A 183 -1.31 16.07 -0.40
N LYS A 184 -2.58 15.96 -0.76
CA LYS A 184 -3.71 16.13 0.17
C LYS A 184 -3.66 15.12 1.33
N ASN A 185 -3.26 13.89 1.05
CA ASN A 185 -3.19 12.82 2.05
C ASN A 185 -1.87 12.82 2.84
N HIS A 186 -0.82 13.50 2.36
CA HIS A 186 0.39 13.74 3.15
C HIS A 186 0.20 14.85 4.19
N ALA A 187 -0.62 15.85 3.88
CA ALA A 187 -0.89 16.99 4.76
C ALA A 187 -1.88 16.69 5.90
N ALA A 188 -2.62 15.58 5.81
CA ALA A 188 -3.50 15.16 6.88
C ALA A 188 -2.68 14.49 7.98
N PRO A 189 -2.71 14.96 9.25
CA PRO A 189 -2.16 14.18 10.34
C PRO A 189 -2.89 12.84 10.35
N SER A 190 -2.13 11.75 10.37
CA SER A 190 -2.65 10.41 10.63
C SER A 190 -3.35 10.45 11.98
N HIS A 191 -4.67 10.58 11.97
CA HIS A 191 -5.49 10.39 13.15
C HIS A 191 -5.61 8.89 13.38
N ASP A 192 -4.71 8.38 14.22
CA ASP A 192 -4.96 7.23 15.10
C ASP A 192 -5.01 7.73 16.55
#